data_AF-A0A2Z3UV40-F1
#
_entry.id   AF-A0A2Z3UV40-F1
#
_cell.length_a   1.000
_cell.length_b   1.000
_cell.length_c   1.000
_cell.angle_alpha   90.00
_cell.angle_beta   90.00
_cell.angle_gamma   90.00
#
_symmetry.space_group_name_H-M   'P 1'
#
loop_
_entity.id
_entity.type
_entity.pdbx_description
1 polymer ?
#
loop_
_entity_poly.entity_id
_entity_poly.type
_entity_poly.pdbx_seq_one_letter_code
_entity_poly.pdbx_strand_id
1 'polypeptide(L)'
;MERARQLVGEMLVHCFVVVLLTGGFLTFFYTPGGRMVPYDGAYEQLRGTPVSAAYTSILKISLEVRGGLFMRQLHHSSAVLLVIGTVVWALLGRFRYALAVLGLGLLGGLSGYAAADDLLSGTVLAKLPVPWWYGLHLLVALAVGAALVISSRREAAQHPRTLPFVALSLGLTVLVIFGL
;
A
#
# COMPACT_ATOMS: atom_id res chain seq x y z
N MET A 1 11.45 -4.53 25.85
CA MET A 1 10.81 -3.56 24.93
C MET A 1 11.54 -3.39 23.61
N GLU A 2 12.88 -3.31 23.60
CA GLU A 2 13.68 -3.08 22.37
C GLU A 2 13.47 -4.13 21.27
N ARG A 3 13.49 -5.43 21.61
CA ARG A 3 13.26 -6.51 20.63
C ARG A 3 11.87 -6.49 20.00
N ALA A 4 10.84 -6.16 20.76
CA ALA A 4 9.48 -6.02 20.24
C ALA A 4 9.38 -4.84 19.27
N ARG A 5 9.99 -3.70 19.62
CA ARG A 5 10.07 -2.52 18.75
C ARG A 5 10.84 -2.80 17.46
N GLN A 6 11.94 -3.55 17.54
CA GLN A 6 12.71 -3.99 16.38
C GLN A 6 11.87 -4.92 15.50
N LEU A 7 11.17 -5.90 16.09
CA LEU A 7 10.32 -6.85 15.39
C LEU A 7 9.24 -6.15 14.56
N VAL A 8 8.48 -5.24 15.17
CA VAL A 8 7.46 -4.46 14.45
C VAL A 8 8.08 -3.63 13.33
N GLY A 9 9.25 -3.02 13.57
CA GLY A 9 9.97 -2.26 12.55
C GLY A 9 10.36 -3.11 11.32
N GLU A 10 10.82 -4.34 11.51
CA GLU A 10 11.11 -5.26 10.40
C GLU A 10 9.83 -5.70 9.70
N MET A 11 8.76 -6.00 10.43
CA MET A 11 7.46 -6.34 9.83
C MET A 11 6.93 -5.20 8.95
N LEU A 12 7.10 -3.93 9.36
CA LEU A 12 6.74 -2.77 8.52
C LEU A 12 7.55 -2.71 7.23
N VAL A 13 8.85 -3.04 7.26
CA VAL A 13 9.68 -3.14 6.05
C VAL A 13 9.14 -4.23 5.13
N HIS A 14 8.81 -5.41 5.66
CA HIS A 14 8.22 -6.49 4.87
C HIS A 14 6.88 -6.09 4.24
N CYS A 15 5.95 -5.52 5.01
CA CYS A 15 4.67 -5.02 4.49
C CYS A 15 4.88 -3.98 3.39
N PHE A 16 5.83 -3.05 3.58
CA PHE A 16 6.14 -2.03 2.58
C PHE A 16 6.70 -2.65 1.29
N VAL A 17 7.56 -3.68 1.37
CA VAL A 17 8.03 -4.42 0.20
C VAL A 17 6.86 -5.07 -0.54
N VAL A 18 5.93 -5.70 0.17
CA VAL A 18 4.73 -6.30 -0.46
C VAL A 18 3.89 -5.22 -1.14
N VAL A 19 3.65 -4.08 -0.49
CA VAL A 19 2.93 -2.92 -1.07
C VAL A 19 3.62 -2.43 -2.35
N LEU A 20 4.95 -2.29 -2.36
CA LEU A 20 5.69 -1.87 -3.56
C LEU A 20 5.55 -2.85 -4.72
N LEU A 21 5.74 -4.15 -4.46
CA LEU A 21 5.70 -5.17 -5.50
C LEU A 21 4.29 -5.31 -6.09
N THR A 22 3.28 -5.38 -5.21
CA THR A 22 1.88 -5.47 -5.64
C THR A 22 1.40 -4.17 -6.29
N GLY A 23 1.80 -3.00 -5.79
CA GLY A 23 1.47 -1.71 -6.40
C GLY A 23 2.10 -1.53 -7.78
N GLY A 24 3.35 -1.98 -7.95
CA GLY A 24 4.01 -2.05 -9.25
C GLY A 24 3.25 -2.94 -10.23
N PHE A 25 2.81 -4.13 -9.79
CA PHE A 25 1.97 -5.02 -10.60
C PHE A 25 0.65 -4.33 -11.02
N LEU A 26 -0.09 -3.75 -10.08
CA LEU A 26 -1.39 -3.11 -10.33
C LEU A 26 -1.26 -1.94 -11.31
N THR A 27 -0.15 -1.19 -11.24
CA THR A 27 0.12 -0.05 -12.12
C THR A 27 0.14 -0.42 -13.59
N PHE A 28 0.57 -1.63 -13.96
CA PHE A 28 0.58 -2.06 -15.37
C PHE A 28 -0.81 -2.24 -15.99
N PHE A 29 -1.83 -2.43 -15.16
CA PHE A 29 -3.20 -2.70 -15.60
C PHE A 29 -4.18 -1.58 -15.24
N TYR A 30 -3.78 -0.65 -14.37
CA TYR A 30 -4.60 0.45 -13.91
C TYR A 30 -4.59 1.60 -14.93
N THR A 31 -5.78 2.09 -15.27
CA THR A 31 -5.95 3.24 -16.16
C THR A 31 -6.54 4.41 -15.37
N PRO A 32 -5.73 5.39 -14.95
CA PRO A 32 -6.24 6.55 -14.23
C PRO A 32 -7.13 7.41 -15.14
N GLY A 33 -8.22 7.93 -14.58
CA GLY A 33 -9.04 8.95 -15.24
C GLY A 33 -10.51 8.93 -14.83
N GLY A 34 -11.07 10.12 -14.62
CA GLY A 34 -12.49 10.33 -14.28
C GLY A 34 -13.43 10.45 -15.48
N ARG A 35 -12.97 10.15 -16.71
CA ARG A 35 -13.84 10.18 -17.89
C ARG A 35 -14.87 9.05 -17.77
N MET A 36 -16.14 9.42 -17.81
CA MET A 36 -17.24 8.47 -17.79
C MET A 36 -17.32 7.73 -19.13
N VAL A 37 -17.38 6.41 -19.08
CA VAL A 37 -17.52 5.50 -20.21
C VAL A 37 -18.63 4.48 -19.90
N PRO A 38 -19.42 4.05 -20.89
CA PRO A 38 -20.31 2.91 -20.68
C PRO A 38 -19.47 1.68 -20.36
N TYR A 39 -19.78 1.00 -19.26
CA TYR A 39 -19.09 -0.23 -18.87
C TYR A 39 -19.42 -1.38 -19.84
N ASP A 40 -18.42 -2.08 -20.36
CA ASP A 40 -18.61 -3.25 -21.25
C ASP A 40 -17.93 -4.54 -20.77
N GLY A 41 -17.34 -4.53 -19.56
CA GLY A 41 -16.50 -5.61 -19.06
C GLY A 41 -17.26 -6.84 -18.54
N ALA A 42 -16.52 -7.71 -17.83
CA ALA A 42 -17.01 -9.01 -17.35
C ALA A 42 -18.17 -8.95 -16.33
N TYR A 43 -18.37 -7.83 -15.62
CA TYR A 43 -19.43 -7.72 -14.61
C TYR A 43 -20.77 -7.29 -15.22
N GLU A 44 -21.58 -8.26 -15.65
CA GLU A 44 -22.78 -8.03 -16.46
C GLU A 44 -23.78 -7.03 -15.85
N GLN A 45 -23.91 -6.98 -14.53
CA GLN A 45 -24.86 -6.09 -13.85
C GLN A 45 -24.57 -4.60 -14.06
N LEU A 46 -23.33 -4.24 -14.41
CA LEU A 46 -22.94 -2.86 -14.72
C LEU A 46 -22.95 -2.56 -16.21
N ARG A 47 -23.26 -3.52 -17.09
CA ARG A 47 -23.12 -3.35 -18.54
C ARG A 47 -23.99 -2.19 -19.05
N GLY A 48 -23.38 -1.27 -19.79
CA GLY A 48 -24.00 -0.05 -20.30
C GLY A 48 -24.11 1.08 -19.28
N THR A 49 -23.87 0.84 -17.99
CA THR A 49 -23.86 1.89 -16.97
C THR A 49 -22.62 2.79 -17.14
N PRO A 50 -22.77 4.12 -17.13
CA PRO A 50 -21.63 5.03 -17.13
C PRO A 50 -20.81 4.89 -15.85
N VAL A 51 -19.53 4.57 -15.98
CA VAL A 51 -18.55 4.48 -14.88
C VAL A 51 -17.25 5.17 -15.30
N SER A 52 -16.38 5.55 -14.38
CA SER A 52 -15.09 6.13 -14.76
C SER A 52 -14.17 5.10 -15.42
N ALA A 53 -13.24 5.58 -16.26
CA ALA A 53 -12.17 4.75 -16.80
C ALA A 53 -11.33 4.08 -15.69
N ALA A 54 -11.11 4.78 -14.57
CA ALA A 54 -10.45 4.23 -13.38
C ALA A 54 -11.22 3.03 -12.82
N TYR A 55 -12.53 3.19 -12.58
CA TYR A 55 -13.38 2.12 -12.04
C TYR A 55 -13.46 0.92 -12.97
N THR A 56 -13.62 1.14 -14.28
CA THR A 56 -13.58 0.07 -15.30
C THR A 56 -12.27 -0.72 -15.23
N SER A 57 -11.12 -0.03 -15.13
CA SER A 57 -9.81 -0.70 -15.05
C SER A 57 -9.66 -1.53 -13.78
N ILE A 58 -10.26 -1.11 -12.67
CA ILE A 58 -10.24 -1.86 -11.41
C ILE A 58 -11.06 -3.13 -11.50
N LEU A 59 -12.24 -3.07 -12.10
CA LEU A 59 -13.05 -4.27 -12.35
C LEU A 59 -12.32 -5.22 -13.29
N LYS A 60 -11.68 -4.72 -14.35
CA LYS A 60 -10.84 -5.53 -15.24
C LYS A 60 -9.70 -6.21 -14.50
N ILE A 61 -8.96 -5.50 -13.65
CA ILE A 61 -7.90 -6.09 -12.81
C ILE A 61 -8.48 -7.21 -11.94
N SER A 62 -9.65 -6.98 -11.36
CA SER A 62 -10.24 -7.90 -10.40
C SER A 62 -10.78 -9.17 -11.04
N LEU A 63 -11.40 -9.05 -12.22
CA LEU A 63 -12.20 -10.13 -12.80
C LEU A 63 -11.53 -10.79 -14.01
N GLU A 64 -10.64 -10.09 -14.71
CA GLU A 64 -10.10 -10.54 -16.00
C GLU A 64 -8.58 -10.79 -15.97
N VAL A 65 -7.84 -10.09 -15.10
CA VAL A 65 -6.40 -10.31 -14.94
C VAL A 65 -6.16 -11.51 -14.03
N ARG A 66 -5.41 -12.51 -14.51
CA ARG A 66 -5.06 -13.69 -13.71
C ARG A 66 -4.31 -13.28 -12.44
N GLY A 67 -4.89 -13.60 -11.28
CA GLY A 67 -4.35 -13.23 -9.97
C GLY A 67 -4.54 -11.75 -9.59
N GLY A 68 -5.25 -10.96 -10.40
CA GLY A 68 -5.40 -9.53 -10.16
C GLY A 68 -6.21 -9.20 -8.90
N LEU A 69 -7.31 -9.91 -8.63
CA LEU A 69 -8.04 -9.78 -7.36
C LEU A 69 -7.15 -10.08 -6.15
N PHE A 70 -6.37 -11.17 -6.23
CA PHE A 70 -5.43 -11.53 -5.18
C PHE A 70 -4.39 -10.42 -4.94
N MET A 71 -3.80 -9.87 -6.00
CA MET A 71 -2.83 -8.78 -5.89
C MET A 71 -3.46 -7.52 -5.29
N ARG A 72 -4.72 -7.19 -5.62
CA ARG A 72 -5.44 -6.07 -5.00
C ARG A 72 -5.66 -6.29 -3.50
N GLN A 73 -6.13 -7.47 -3.11
CA GLN A 73 -6.35 -7.80 -1.69
C GLN A 73 -5.03 -7.79 -0.92
N LEU A 74 -3.99 -8.42 -1.47
CA LEU A 74 -2.67 -8.44 -0.86
C LEU A 74 -2.07 -7.03 -0.70
N HIS A 75 -2.23 -6.17 -1.71
CA HIS A 75 -1.82 -4.76 -1.64
C HIS A 75 -2.57 -4.03 -0.53
N HIS A 76 -3.90 -4.17 -0.49
CA HIS A 76 -4.74 -3.49 0.48
C HIS A 76 -4.47 -3.95 1.91
N SER A 77 -4.51 -5.26 2.18
CA SER A 77 -4.23 -5.82 3.50
C SER A 77 -2.83 -5.42 4.00
N SER A 78 -1.82 -5.44 3.13
CA SER A 78 -0.45 -5.01 3.49
C SER A 78 -0.37 -3.51 3.80
N ALA A 79 -1.11 -2.67 3.08
CA ALA A 79 -1.18 -1.23 3.34
C ALA A 79 -1.88 -0.92 4.67
N VAL A 80 -2.97 -1.62 4.99
CA VAL A 80 -3.67 -1.52 6.29
C VAL A 80 -2.73 -1.92 7.43
N LEU A 81 -2.02 -3.03 7.26
CA LEU A 81 -1.05 -3.50 8.25
C LEU A 81 0.13 -2.55 8.43
N LEU A 82 0.58 -1.90 7.35
CA LEU A 82 1.60 -0.85 7.44
C LEU A 82 1.13 0.31 8.33
N VAL A 83 -0.13 0.75 8.18
CA VAL A 83 -0.69 1.83 9.00
C VAL A 83 -0.86 1.40 10.47
N ILE A 84 -1.55 0.28 10.72
CA ILE A 84 -1.79 -0.23 12.09
C ILE A 84 -0.46 -0.53 12.79
N GLY A 85 0.45 -1.22 12.11
CA GLY A 85 1.77 -1.54 12.65
C GLY A 85 2.58 -0.28 12.96
N THR A 86 2.43 0.79 12.18
CA THR A 86 3.11 2.07 12.45
C THR A 86 2.58 2.74 13.72
N VAL A 87 1.29 2.63 14.01
CA VAL A 87 0.72 3.08 15.29
C VAL A 87 1.33 2.29 16.45
N VAL A 88 1.36 0.96 16.36
CA VAL A 88 2.02 0.11 17.36
C VAL A 88 3.50 0.48 17.52
N TRP A 89 4.19 0.75 16.42
CA TRP A 89 5.60 1.15 16.42
C TRP A 89 5.84 2.49 17.10
N ALA A 90 4.91 3.44 16.96
CA ALA A 90 4.92 4.70 17.71
C ALA A 90 4.78 4.43 19.22
N LEU A 91 3.79 3.64 19.62
CA LEU A 91 3.52 3.28 21.02
C LEU A 91 4.69 2.53 21.67
N LEU A 92 5.43 1.74 20.91
CA LEU A 92 6.66 1.08 21.38
C LEU A 92 7.85 2.03 21.54
N GLY A 93 7.69 3.33 21.27
CA GLY A 93 8.69 4.38 21.53
C GLY A 93 9.43 4.88 20.29
N ARG A 94 9.00 4.52 19.07
CA ARG A 94 9.66 4.95 17.81
C ARG A 94 9.00 6.16 17.14
N PHE A 95 8.44 7.07 17.94
CA PHE A 95 7.59 8.19 17.53
C PHE A 95 8.09 8.99 16.32
N ARG A 96 9.37 9.41 16.29
CA ARG A 96 9.88 10.27 15.20
C ARG A 96 9.76 9.66 13.80
N TYR A 97 10.03 8.35 13.69
CA TYR A 97 9.93 7.65 12.41
C TYR A 97 8.50 7.23 12.15
N ALA A 98 7.80 6.81 13.21
CA ALA A 98 6.41 6.40 13.10
C ALA A 98 5.52 7.57 12.63
N LEU A 99 5.74 8.81 13.11
CA LEU A 99 4.97 9.97 12.68
C LEU A 99 5.20 10.29 11.20
N ALA A 100 6.45 10.23 10.73
CA ALA A 100 6.78 10.44 9.33
C ALA A 100 6.16 9.35 8.44
N VAL A 101 6.32 8.08 8.82
CA VAL A 101 5.74 6.94 8.09
C VAL A 101 4.22 6.98 8.12
N LEU A 102 3.60 7.35 9.25
CA LEU A 102 2.15 7.43 9.39
C LEU A 102 1.58 8.57 8.54
N GLY A 103 2.18 9.77 8.60
CA GLY A 103 1.73 10.90 7.78
C GLY A 103 1.84 10.61 6.29
N LEU A 104 2.99 10.13 5.83
CA LEU A 104 3.21 9.77 4.43
C LEU A 104 2.37 8.56 3.99
N GLY A 105 2.23 7.56 4.87
CA GLY A 105 1.44 6.35 4.62
C GLY A 105 -0.05 6.65 4.51
N LEU A 106 -0.59 7.55 5.35
CA LEU A 106 -1.97 8.02 5.23
C LEU A 106 -2.19 8.81 3.93
N LEU A 107 -1.24 9.68 3.55
CA LEU A 107 -1.31 10.39 2.27
C LEU A 107 -1.34 9.42 1.10
N GLY A 108 -0.45 8.42 1.09
CA GLY A 108 -0.42 7.38 0.05
C GLY A 108 -1.65 6.48 0.04
N GLY A 109 -2.19 6.15 1.22
CA GLY A 109 -3.41 5.34 1.34
C GLY A 109 -4.65 6.08 0.83
N LEU A 110 -4.82 7.34 1.24
CA LEU A 110 -5.92 8.19 0.78
C LEU A 110 -5.87 8.41 -0.74
N SER A 111 -4.67 8.61 -1.28
CA SER A 111 -4.49 8.81 -2.71
C SER A 111 -4.75 7.53 -3.52
N GLY A 112 -4.48 6.35 -2.95
CA GLY A 112 -4.89 5.05 -3.50
C GLY A 112 -6.41 4.84 -3.50
N TYR A 113 -7.11 5.18 -2.40
CA TYR A 113 -8.58 5.17 -2.38
C TYR A 113 -9.18 6.16 -3.37
N ALA A 114 -8.55 7.33 -3.55
CA ALA A 114 -8.96 8.30 -4.55
C ALA A 114 -8.89 7.72 -5.97
N ALA A 115 -7.85 6.93 -6.24
CA ALA A 115 -7.63 6.26 -7.51
C ALA A 115 -8.71 5.21 -7.80
N ALA A 116 -9.34 4.65 -6.75
CA ALA A 116 -10.40 3.68 -6.90
C ALA A 116 -11.75 4.26 -7.34
N ASP A 117 -11.86 5.59 -7.40
CA ASP A 117 -13.10 6.32 -7.69
C ASP A 117 -14.22 6.10 -6.65
N ASP A 118 -13.87 5.53 -5.49
CA ASP A 118 -14.84 5.09 -4.47
C ASP A 118 -15.29 6.24 -3.53
N LEU A 119 -14.39 7.17 -3.15
CA LEU A 119 -14.69 8.20 -2.13
C LEU A 119 -14.37 9.65 -2.55
N LEU A 120 -13.58 9.87 -3.60
CA LEU A 120 -12.97 11.16 -3.91
C LEU A 120 -13.18 11.61 -5.36
N SER A 121 -14.13 11.01 -6.06
CA SER A 121 -14.60 11.44 -7.38
C SER A 121 -15.05 12.91 -7.27
N GLY A 122 -14.26 13.83 -7.85
CA GLY A 122 -14.48 15.28 -7.77
C GLY A 122 -13.51 16.09 -6.91
N THR A 123 -12.59 15.45 -6.16
CA THR A 123 -11.54 16.18 -5.42
C THR A 123 -10.36 16.62 -6.30
N VAL A 124 -9.48 17.46 -5.77
CA VAL A 124 -8.27 17.94 -6.46
C VAL A 124 -7.38 16.78 -6.91
N LEU A 125 -7.30 15.69 -6.13
CA LEU A 125 -6.54 14.48 -6.47
C LEU A 125 -7.03 13.83 -7.76
N ALA A 126 -8.34 13.80 -8.01
CA ALA A 126 -8.93 13.24 -9.22
C ALA A 126 -8.67 14.09 -10.48
N LYS A 127 -8.28 15.36 -10.30
CA LYS A 127 -7.98 16.31 -11.38
C LYS A 127 -6.48 16.45 -11.65
N LEU A 128 -5.61 15.82 -10.86
CA LEU A 128 -4.17 15.84 -11.10
C LEU A 128 -3.85 15.13 -12.41
N PRO A 129 -2.98 15.71 -13.26
CA PRO A 129 -2.51 15.00 -14.44
C PRO A 129 -1.81 13.70 -14.04
N VAL A 130 -2.06 12.64 -14.81
CA VAL A 130 -1.58 11.28 -14.54
C VAL A 130 -0.08 11.21 -14.20
N PRO A 131 0.85 11.91 -14.91
CA PRO A 131 2.27 11.87 -14.58
C PRO A 131 2.57 12.40 -13.17
N TRP A 132 1.85 13.45 -12.73
CA TRP A 132 2.02 14.02 -11.40
C TRP A 132 1.45 13.12 -10.32
N TRP A 133 0.34 12.44 -10.60
CA TRP A 133 -0.23 11.44 -9.69
C TRP A 133 0.78 10.32 -9.41
N TYR A 134 1.35 9.72 -10.47
CA TYR A 134 2.36 8.68 -10.34
C TYR A 134 3.64 9.19 -9.69
N GLY A 135 4.12 10.36 -10.12
CA GLY A 135 5.33 10.98 -9.56
C GLY A 135 5.21 11.23 -8.06
N LEU A 136 4.10 11.81 -7.60
CA LEU A 136 3.86 12.07 -6.18
C LEU A 136 3.72 10.77 -5.38
N HIS A 137 3.01 9.77 -5.89
CA HIS A 137 2.90 8.46 -5.22
C HIS A 137 4.27 7.79 -5.07
N LEU A 138 5.08 7.80 -6.13
CA LEU A 138 6.42 7.23 -6.09
C LEU A 138 7.32 7.98 -5.10
N LEU A 139 7.26 9.31 -5.08
CA LEU A 139 8.02 10.12 -4.12
C LEU A 139 7.62 9.81 -2.66
N VAL A 140 6.32 9.72 -2.39
CA VAL A 140 5.80 9.35 -1.06
C VAL A 140 6.26 7.93 -0.69
N ALA A 141 6.14 6.96 -1.60
CA ALA A 141 6.59 5.60 -1.36
C ALA A 141 8.10 5.55 -1.07
N LEU A 142 8.92 6.24 -1.86
CA LEU A 142 10.37 6.32 -1.64
C LEU A 142 10.71 6.94 -0.28
N ALA A 143 10.00 7.99 0.14
CA ALA A 143 10.20 8.61 1.44
C ALA A 143 9.82 7.67 2.61
N VAL A 144 8.70 6.95 2.50
CA VAL A 144 8.29 5.91 3.47
C VAL A 144 9.35 4.81 3.55
N GLY A 145 9.77 4.28 2.40
CA GLY A 145 10.79 3.25 2.31
C GLY A 145 12.12 3.69 2.92
N ALA A 146 12.57 4.91 2.63
CA ALA A 146 13.77 5.48 3.22
C ALA A 146 13.66 5.59 4.74
N ALA A 147 12.54 6.10 5.27
CA ALA A 147 12.33 6.22 6.72
C ALA A 147 12.37 4.86 7.42
N LEU A 148 11.70 3.85 6.86
CA LEU A 148 11.69 2.48 7.38
C LEU A 148 13.09 1.86 7.34
N VAL A 149 13.79 1.94 6.19
CA VAL A 149 15.13 1.37 6.02
C VAL A 149 16.16 2.06 6.92
N ILE A 150 16.13 3.39 7.03
CA ILE A 150 17.02 4.15 7.92
C ILE A 150 16.80 3.73 9.38
N SER A 151 15.54 3.67 9.81
CA SER A 151 15.20 3.25 11.19
C SER A 151 15.62 1.80 11.46
N SER A 152 15.38 0.91 10.51
CA SER A 152 15.74 -0.51 10.55
C SER A 152 17.26 -0.70 10.61
N ARG A 153 18.04 0.03 9.80
CA ARG A 153 19.51 0.02 9.85
C ARG A 153 20.07 0.52 11.18
N ARG A 154 19.53 1.63 11.71
CA ARG A 154 19.95 2.14 13.03
C ARG A 154 19.67 1.15 14.15
N GLU A 155 18.56 0.44 14.06
CA GLU A 155 18.22 -0.60 15.04
C GLU A 155 19.17 -1.78 14.96
N ALA A 156 19.47 -2.26 13.76
CA ALA A 156 20.39 -3.37 13.55
C ALA A 156 21.83 -3.05 13.98
N ALA A 157 22.23 -1.78 13.95
CA ALA A 157 23.54 -1.35 14.45
C ALA A 157 23.64 -1.47 15.99
N GLN A 158 22.55 -1.30 16.72
CA GLN A 158 22.49 -1.44 18.19
C GLN A 158 22.19 -2.89 18.61
N HIS A 159 21.30 -3.55 17.88
CA HIS A 159 20.85 -4.92 18.12
C HIS A 159 20.93 -5.72 16.82
N PRO A 160 22.06 -6.38 16.53
CA PRO A 160 22.25 -7.15 15.31
C PRO A 160 21.13 -8.17 15.09
N ARG A 161 20.72 -8.31 13.82
CA ARG A 161 19.73 -9.30 13.40
C ARG A 161 20.37 -10.68 13.39
N THR A 162 19.68 -11.65 13.97
CA THR A 162 20.02 -13.06 13.85
C THR A 162 19.12 -13.72 12.83
N LEU A 163 19.57 -14.80 12.19
CA LEU A 163 18.75 -15.59 11.26
C LEU A 163 17.40 -16.04 11.86
N PRO A 164 17.33 -16.61 13.08
CA PRO A 164 16.04 -16.99 13.66
C PRO A 164 15.12 -15.79 13.89
N PHE A 165 15.67 -14.62 14.21
CA PHE A 165 14.88 -13.39 14.35
C PHE A 165 14.28 -12.94 13.01
N VAL A 166 15.05 -13.01 11.92
CA VAL A 166 14.57 -12.67 10.58
C VAL A 166 13.51 -13.68 10.10
N ALA A 167 13.74 -14.97 10.34
CA ALA A 167 12.76 -16.01 10.00
C ALA A 167 11.44 -15.81 10.77
N LEU A 168 11.53 -15.49 12.06
CA LEU A 168 10.37 -15.20 12.90
C LEU A 168 9.62 -13.95 12.40
N SER A 169 10.33 -12.86 12.13
CA SER A 169 9.69 -11.60 11.69
C SER A 169 8.98 -11.76 10.35
N LEU A 170 9.61 -12.47 9.40
CA LEU A 170 9.00 -12.79 8.12
C LEU A 170 7.78 -13.72 8.28
N GLY A 171 7.92 -14.79 9.09
CA GLY A 171 6.83 -15.73 9.35
C GLY A 171 5.62 -15.07 10.00
N LEU A 172 5.84 -14.18 10.96
CA LEU A 172 4.78 -13.38 11.57
C LEU A 172 4.15 -12.39 10.57
N THR A 173 4.94 -11.75 9.70
CA THR A 173 4.37 -10.89 8.66
C THR A 173 3.45 -11.68 7.74
N VAL A 174 3.87 -12.86 7.27
CA VAL A 174 3.03 -13.71 6.41
C VAL A 174 1.76 -14.13 7.15
N LEU A 175 1.90 -14.62 8.40
CA LEU A 175 0.76 -15.03 9.21
C LEU A 175 -0.27 -13.91 9.37
N VAL A 176 0.18 -12.69 9.64
CA VAL A 176 -0.71 -11.54 9.86
C VAL A 176 -1.34 -11.05 8.55
N ILE A 177 -0.60 -11.09 7.42
CA ILE A 177 -1.14 -10.70 6.11
C ILE A 177 -2.28 -11.64 5.66
N PHE A 178 -2.16 -12.94 5.93
CA PHE A 178 -3.14 -13.94 5.48
C PHE A 178 -4.14 -14.38 6.56
N GLY A 179 -3.93 -13.94 7.81
CA GLY A 179 -4.79 -14.29 8.94
C GLY A 179 -5.86 -13.23 9.30
N LEU A 180 -5.84 -12.07 8.64
CA LEU A 180 -6.85 -11.01 8.68
C LEU A 180 -7.71 -11.05 7.43
#